data_AF-A0A0G1Y6M7-F1
#
_entry.id   AF-A0A0G1Y6M7-F1
#
_cell.length_a   1.000
_cell.length_b   1.000
_cell.length_c   1.000
_cell.angle_alpha   90.00
_cell.angle_beta   90.00
_cell.angle_gamma   90.00
#
_symmetry.space_group_name_H-M   'P 1'
#
loop_
_entity.id
_entity.type
_entity.pdbx_description
1 polymer ?
#
loop_
_entity_poly.entity_id
_entity_poly.type
_entity_poly.pdbx_seq_one_letter_code
_entity_poly.pdbx_strand_id
1 'polypeptide(L)'
;MKNNVTALVLIAILVGGGLGFFGGMQYQKSQRASFGENFGIRGGSGQLGARGRNGGGVAGDILSVDKNTMTVKLPDGSSKIVVLTSSTSINKAAQGEISDLTVGTRVAAFGTTNSDGSVTATNVQIDPVMRGPTPMP
;
A
#
# COMPACT_ATOMS: atom_id res chain seq x y z
N MET A 1 -5.48 28.11 -30.03
CA MET A 1 -5.79 28.82 -28.76
C MET A 1 -6.72 28.00 -27.85
N LYS A 2 -6.42 26.71 -27.57
CA LYS A 2 -7.22 25.86 -26.65
C LYS A 2 -6.38 25.21 -25.53
N ASN A 3 -5.06 25.37 -25.57
CA ASN A 3 -4.09 24.68 -24.71
C ASN A 3 -3.74 25.50 -23.45
N ASN A 4 -4.10 26.78 -23.41
CA ASN A 4 -3.78 27.67 -22.29
C ASN A 4 -4.86 27.60 -21.19
N VAL A 5 -6.08 27.19 -21.56
CA VAL A 5 -7.20 27.03 -20.61
C VAL A 5 -6.99 25.80 -19.73
N THR A 6 -6.46 24.71 -20.28
CA THR A 6 -6.10 23.50 -19.53
C THR A 6 -4.94 23.74 -18.55
N ALA A 7 -3.93 24.53 -18.95
CA ALA A 7 -2.83 24.91 -18.08
C ALA A 7 -3.29 25.79 -16.90
N LEU A 8 -4.24 26.70 -17.12
CA LEU A 8 -4.80 27.55 -16.07
C LEU A 8 -5.63 26.78 -15.02
N VAL A 9 -6.39 25.76 -15.44
CA VAL A 9 -7.18 24.92 -14.52
C VAL A 9 -6.28 24.06 -13.63
N LEU A 10 -5.16 23.54 -14.15
CA LEU A 10 -4.21 22.76 -13.36
C LEU A 10 -3.45 23.61 -12.32
N ILE A 11 -3.11 24.85 -12.67
CA ILE A 11 -2.49 25.80 -11.72
C ILE A 11 -3.49 26.18 -10.63
N ALA A 12 -4.77 26.37 -10.95
CA ALA A 12 -5.80 26.68 -9.97
C ALA A 12 -6.03 25.54 -8.96
N ILE A 13 -5.90 24.28 -9.37
CA ILE A 13 -5.99 23.10 -8.48
C ILE A 13 -4.75 23.00 -7.58
N LEU A 14 -3.55 23.31 -8.09
CA LEU A 14 -2.32 23.31 -7.30
C LEU A 14 -2.30 24.43 -6.25
N VAL A 15 -2.84 25.62 -6.57
CA VAL A 15 -2.91 26.75 -5.63
C VAL A 15 -4.10 26.61 -4.67
N GLY A 16 -5.26 26.12 -5.13
CA GLY A 16 -6.44 25.90 -4.29
C GLY A 16 -6.32 24.69 -3.36
N GLY A 17 -5.67 23.61 -3.81
CA GLY A 17 -5.45 22.40 -3.02
C GLY A 17 -4.34 22.54 -1.95
N GLY A 18 -3.35 23.41 -2.19
CA GLY A 18 -2.24 23.64 -1.26
C GLY A 18 -2.61 24.44 0.00
N LEU A 19 -3.63 25.30 -0.06
CA LEU A 19 -4.05 26.15 1.06
C LEU A 19 -4.93 25.40 2.09
N GLY A 20 -5.60 24.31 1.69
CA GLY A 20 -6.41 23.49 2.60
C GLY A 20 -5.60 22.60 3.55
N PHE A 21 -4.32 22.37 3.25
CA PHE A 21 -3.48 21.43 3.99
C PHE A 21 -2.92 22.00 5.30
N PHE A 22 -2.75 23.32 5.42
CA PHE A 22 -2.18 23.94 6.63
C PHE A 22 -3.21 24.37 7.69
N GLY A 23 -4.49 24.50 7.33
CA GLY A 23 -5.56 24.83 8.30
C GLY A 23 -6.00 23.67 9.19
N GLY A 24 -5.88 22.42 8.70
CA GLY A 24 -6.35 21.22 9.41
C GLY A 24 -5.36 20.63 10.42
N MET A 25 -4.05 20.86 10.26
CA MET A 25 -3.02 20.29 11.14
C MET A 25 -3.01 20.86 12.56
N GLN A 26 -3.66 22.00 12.80
CA GLN A 26 -3.70 22.64 14.12
C GLN A 26 -4.88 22.18 15.00
N TYR A 27 -5.96 21.67 14.41
CA TYR A 27 -7.16 21.30 15.18
C TYR A 27 -7.01 19.96 15.93
N GLN A 28 -6.04 19.13 15.56
CA GLN A 28 -5.82 17.82 16.19
C GLN A 28 -4.94 17.88 17.45
N LYS A 29 -4.42 19.06 17.82
CA LYS A 29 -3.52 19.24 18.96
C LYS A 29 -4.20 19.71 20.25
N SER A 30 -5.50 20.02 20.24
CA SER A 30 -6.22 20.67 21.34
C SER A 30 -7.23 19.82 22.12
N GLN A 31 -7.36 18.51 21.88
CA GLN A 31 -8.20 17.63 22.71
C GLN A 31 -7.45 16.43 23.30
N ARG A 32 -6.26 16.69 23.87
CA ARG A 32 -5.74 15.85 24.95
C ARG A 32 -6.38 16.29 26.26
N ALA A 33 -7.60 15.80 26.51
CA ALA A 33 -8.18 15.79 27.84
C ALA A 33 -7.83 14.46 28.52
N SER A 34 -7.16 14.56 29.67
CA SER A 34 -6.80 13.48 30.57
C SER A 34 -8.01 12.61 30.91
N PHE A 35 -7.93 11.31 30.63
CA PHE A 35 -8.76 10.31 31.29
C PHE A 35 -7.85 9.49 32.19
N GLY A 36 -7.88 9.84 33.48
CA GLY A 36 -7.27 9.07 34.55
C GLY A 36 -8.20 7.94 35.00
N GLU A 37 -7.53 6.85 35.39
CA GLU A 37 -7.91 5.90 36.43
C GLU A 37 -9.11 4.93 36.25
N ASN A 38 -8.78 3.68 36.58
CA ASN A 38 -9.64 2.51 36.80
C ASN A 38 -10.26 1.83 35.58
N PHE A 39 -9.62 0.76 35.12
CA PHE A 39 -10.23 -0.58 35.16
C PHE A 39 -9.14 -1.65 35.03
N GLY A 40 -8.75 -2.24 36.16
CA GLY A 40 -8.00 -3.49 36.17
C GLY A 40 -8.97 -4.66 36.29
N ILE A 41 -9.15 -5.44 35.22
CA ILE A 41 -9.52 -6.86 35.31
C ILE A 41 -8.71 -7.65 34.26
N ARG A 42 -7.74 -8.38 34.81
CA ARG A 42 -7.15 -9.68 34.41
C ARG A 42 -7.80 -10.41 33.23
N GLY A 43 -6.92 -10.87 32.32
CA GLY A 43 -7.04 -12.21 31.71
C GLY A 43 -7.19 -12.21 30.19
N GLY A 44 -6.22 -12.82 29.50
CA GLY A 44 -6.40 -13.29 28.12
C GLY A 44 -5.32 -12.82 27.16
N SER A 45 -4.38 -13.73 26.87
CA SER A 45 -3.63 -13.86 25.63
C SER A 45 -4.13 -12.99 24.46
N GLY A 46 -3.28 -12.05 24.03
CA GLY A 46 -3.52 -11.21 22.87
C GLY A 46 -2.26 -10.45 22.44
N GLN A 47 -1.10 -11.09 22.54
CA GLN A 47 0.08 -10.65 21.82
C GLN A 47 -0.17 -10.89 20.33
N LEU A 48 -0.33 -9.81 19.56
CA LEU A 48 -0.16 -9.67 18.09
C LEU A 48 -1.18 -8.65 17.58
N GLY A 49 -0.74 -7.40 17.33
CA GLY A 49 -1.61 -6.46 16.60
C GLY A 49 -1.23 -4.97 16.59
N ALA A 50 -0.24 -4.52 17.37
CA ALA A 50 -0.06 -3.07 17.54
C ALA A 50 1.40 -2.55 17.53
N ARG A 51 2.33 -3.20 16.81
CA ARG A 51 3.72 -2.72 16.69
C ARG A 51 4.34 -2.94 15.30
N GLY A 52 3.70 -2.39 14.26
CA GLY A 52 4.21 -2.41 12.88
C GLY A 52 3.86 -1.16 12.06
N ARG A 53 3.48 -0.05 12.71
CA ARG A 53 2.98 1.16 12.02
C ARG A 53 4.08 2.07 11.45
N ASN A 54 5.28 1.52 11.23
CA ASN A 54 6.37 2.19 10.51
C ASN A 54 6.60 1.63 9.10
N GLY A 55 5.66 0.82 8.58
CA GLY A 55 5.62 0.47 7.17
C GLY A 55 4.88 1.55 6.38
N GLY A 56 5.62 2.41 5.67
CA GLY A 56 5.07 3.46 4.79
C GLY A 56 4.41 2.91 3.52
N GLY A 57 3.52 1.93 3.65
CA GLY A 57 2.77 1.38 2.53
C GLY A 57 1.76 2.39 1.98
N VAL A 58 1.69 2.48 0.66
CA VAL A 58 0.68 3.28 -0.06
C VAL A 58 -0.11 2.29 -0.92
N ALA A 59 -1.42 2.27 -0.73
CA ALA A 59 -2.33 1.44 -1.51
C ALA A 59 -3.50 2.31 -1.97
N GLY A 60 -3.81 2.24 -3.26
CA GLY A 60 -4.83 3.09 -3.87
C GLY A 60 -4.68 3.17 -5.39
N ASP A 61 -5.47 4.05 -5.99
CA ASP A 61 -5.52 4.21 -7.45
C ASP A 61 -4.50 5.25 -7.92
N ILE A 62 -3.85 4.99 -9.06
CA ILE A 62 -2.90 5.93 -9.64
C ILE A 62 -3.65 7.08 -10.32
N LEU A 63 -3.40 8.33 -9.90
CA LEU A 63 -3.96 9.54 -10.52
C LEU A 63 -3.04 10.10 -11.61
N SER A 64 -1.73 10.07 -11.40
CA SER A 64 -0.73 10.55 -12.36
C SER A 64 0.59 9.83 -12.18
N VAL A 65 1.38 9.77 -13.26
CA VAL A 65 2.75 9.23 -13.27
C VAL A 65 3.65 10.20 -14.01
N ASP A 66 4.76 10.56 -13.38
CA ASP A 66 5.87 11.30 -13.95
C ASP A 66 7.14 10.43 -13.96
N LYS A 67 8.29 11.00 -14.35
CA LYS A 67 9.54 10.24 -14.54
C LYS A 67 10.00 9.45 -13.30
N ASN A 68 9.89 10.04 -12.12
CA ASN A 68 10.36 9.47 -10.86
C ASN A 68 9.32 9.59 -9.73
N THR A 69 8.08 9.91 -10.08
CA THR A 69 7.01 10.11 -9.09
C THR A 69 5.69 9.59 -9.62
N MET A 70 4.82 9.19 -8.69
CA MET A 70 3.46 8.76 -8.97
C MET A 70 2.53 9.31 -7.90
N THR A 71 1.40 9.87 -8.30
CA THR A 71 0.37 10.33 -7.36
C THR A 71 -0.68 9.24 -7.20
N VAL A 72 -0.94 8.83 -5.95
CA VAL A 72 -1.90 7.78 -5.60
C VAL A 72 -3.06 8.38 -4.82
N LYS A 73 -4.28 8.14 -5.28
CA LYS A 73 -5.52 8.38 -4.54
C LYS A 73 -5.70 7.29 -3.50
N LEU A 74 -5.78 7.69 -2.24
CA LEU A 74 -5.99 6.81 -1.11
C LEU A 74 -7.49 6.50 -0.92
N PRO A 75 -7.85 5.39 -0.23
CA PRO A 75 -9.24 5.02 0.01
C PRO A 75 -10.05 6.07 0.80
N ASP A 76 -9.39 6.90 1.61
CA ASP A 76 -10.01 8.01 2.35
C ASP A 76 -10.27 9.25 1.48
N GLY A 77 -9.97 9.18 0.18
CA GLY A 77 -10.13 10.27 -0.78
C GLY A 77 -8.96 11.25 -0.84
N SER A 78 -7.98 11.15 0.07
CA SER A 78 -6.76 11.95 0.02
C SER A 78 -5.81 11.45 -1.08
N SER A 79 -4.70 12.17 -1.31
CA SER A 79 -3.69 11.77 -2.30
C SER A 79 -2.29 11.79 -1.69
N LYS A 80 -1.42 10.91 -2.17
CA LYS A 80 -0.01 10.84 -1.75
C LYS A 80 0.91 10.69 -2.95
N ILE A 81 2.03 11.40 -2.93
CA ILE A 81 3.10 11.26 -3.91
C ILE A 81 4.04 10.14 -3.47
N VAL A 82 4.27 9.19 -4.35
CA VAL A 82 5.24 8.09 -4.23
C VAL A 82 6.44 8.42 -5.10
N VAL A 83 7.65 8.39 -4.53
CA VAL A 83 8.90 8.63 -5.25
C VAL A 83 9.49 7.29 -5.70
N LEU A 84 9.89 7.20 -6.97
CA LEU A 84 10.51 6.05 -7.61
C LEU A 84 12.00 6.32 -7.85
N THR A 85 12.84 5.42 -7.37
CA THR A 85 14.30 5.41 -7.55
C THR A 85 14.72 4.37 -8.60
N SER A 86 15.99 4.39 -9.01
CA SER A 86 16.57 3.35 -9.86
C SER A 86 16.55 1.95 -9.25
N SER A 87 16.48 1.85 -7.91
CA SER A 87 16.37 0.59 -7.18
C SER A 87 14.92 0.12 -6.97
N THR A 88 13.92 0.88 -7.47
CA THR A 88 12.51 0.52 -7.29
C THR A 88 12.13 -0.63 -8.23
N SER A 89 11.75 -1.78 -7.65
CA SER A 89 11.21 -2.92 -8.40
C SER A 89 9.70 -2.76 -8.60
N ILE A 90 9.26 -2.72 -9.86
CA ILE A 90 7.85 -2.66 -10.24
C ILE A 90 7.42 -4.05 -10.70
N ASN A 91 6.46 -4.63 -10.01
CA ASN A 91 5.93 -5.97 -10.31
C ASN A 91 4.48 -5.86 -10.72
N LYS A 92 4.11 -6.56 -11.80
CA LYS A 92 2.75 -6.60 -12.32
C LYS A 92 2.30 -8.06 -12.34
N ALA A 93 1.21 -8.35 -11.64
CA ALA A 93 0.50 -9.61 -11.80
C ALA A 93 -0.49 -9.48 -12.96
N ALA A 94 -0.64 -10.55 -13.74
CA ALA A 94 -1.67 -10.71 -14.75
C ALA A 94 -2.30 -12.10 -14.58
N GLN A 95 -3.49 -12.30 -15.11
CA GLN A 95 -4.09 -13.62 -15.16
C GLN A 95 -3.26 -14.50 -16.11
N GLY A 96 -2.79 -15.65 -15.60
CA GLY A 96 -2.07 -16.64 -16.38
C GLY A 96 -2.96 -17.80 -16.79
N GLU A 97 -2.49 -18.57 -17.76
CA GLU A 97 -3.09 -19.81 -18.23
C GLU A 97 -2.21 -21.02 -17.92
N ILE A 98 -2.77 -22.22 -18.04
CA ILE A 98 -2.01 -23.47 -17.82
C ILE A 98 -0.83 -23.59 -18.79
N SER A 99 -0.96 -23.05 -20.01
CA SER A 99 0.12 -23.02 -21.01
C SER A 99 1.33 -22.21 -20.57
N ASP A 100 1.18 -21.29 -19.61
CA ASP A 100 2.29 -20.49 -19.07
C ASP A 100 3.13 -21.27 -18.05
N LEU A 101 2.64 -22.44 -17.59
CA LEU A 101 3.35 -23.30 -16.65
C LEU A 101 4.35 -24.20 -17.38
N THR A 102 5.51 -23.63 -17.69
CA THR A 102 6.62 -24.36 -18.32
C THR A 102 7.54 -25.02 -17.29
N VAL A 103 8.07 -26.19 -17.63
CA VAL A 103 9.07 -26.88 -16.80
C VAL A 103 10.31 -25.99 -16.62
N GLY A 104 10.77 -25.88 -15.38
CA GLY A 104 11.92 -25.04 -15.01
C GLY A 104 11.54 -23.64 -14.50
N THR A 105 10.30 -23.21 -14.67
CA THR A 105 9.81 -21.93 -14.13
C THR A 105 9.58 -22.02 -12.63
N ARG A 106 9.92 -20.95 -11.90
CA ARG A 106 9.67 -20.88 -10.46
C ARG A 106 8.20 -20.55 -10.21
N VAL A 107 7.58 -21.27 -9.28
CA VAL A 107 6.19 -21.04 -8.91
C VAL A 107 6.00 -21.05 -7.39
N ALA A 108 4.96 -20.39 -6.92
CA ALA A 108 4.40 -20.58 -5.59
C ALA A 108 2.93 -20.99 -5.73
N ALA A 109 2.59 -22.17 -5.21
CA ALA A 109 1.23 -22.69 -5.18
C ALA A 109 0.65 -22.53 -3.77
N PHE A 110 -0.57 -22.00 -3.69
CA PHE A 110 -1.31 -21.81 -2.45
C PHE A 110 -2.61 -22.61 -2.53
N GLY A 111 -2.90 -23.40 -1.49
CA GLY A 111 -4.04 -24.30 -1.49
C GLY A 111 -4.07 -25.22 -0.28
N THR A 112 -4.78 -26.33 -0.40
CA THR A 112 -4.93 -27.32 0.68
C THR A 112 -3.96 -28.47 0.47
N THR A 113 -3.16 -28.78 1.49
CA THR A 113 -2.34 -29.99 1.53
C THR A 113 -3.22 -31.20 1.81
N ASN A 114 -3.14 -32.21 0.96
CA ASN A 114 -3.88 -33.45 1.05
C ASN A 114 -3.15 -34.47 1.94
N SER A 115 -3.84 -35.55 2.34
CA SER A 115 -3.28 -36.60 3.20
C SER A 115 -2.11 -37.36 2.59
N ASP A 116 -1.98 -37.35 1.27
CA ASP A 116 -0.88 -37.96 0.51
C ASP A 116 0.33 -37.03 0.34
N GLY A 117 0.26 -35.81 0.89
CA GLY A 117 1.30 -34.79 0.77
C GLY A 117 1.23 -33.93 -0.50
N SER A 118 0.31 -34.21 -1.42
CA SER A 118 0.05 -33.34 -2.57
C SER A 118 -0.67 -32.05 -2.15
N VAL A 119 -0.64 -31.01 -3.00
CA VAL A 119 -1.35 -29.74 -2.75
C VAL A 119 -2.38 -29.49 -3.84
N THR A 120 -3.64 -29.37 -3.44
CA THR A 120 -4.72 -28.89 -4.31
C THR A 120 -4.69 -27.36 -4.32
N ALA A 121 -4.09 -26.78 -5.36
CA ALA A 121 -3.89 -25.34 -5.46
C ALA A 121 -5.19 -24.58 -5.81
N THR A 122 -5.47 -23.50 -5.10
CA THR A 122 -6.52 -22.53 -5.44
C THR A 122 -5.94 -21.29 -6.12
N ASN A 123 -4.64 -21.05 -5.96
CA ASN A 123 -3.92 -19.97 -6.61
C ASN A 123 -2.46 -20.38 -6.89
N VAL A 124 -1.97 -20.09 -8.10
CA VAL A 124 -0.56 -20.31 -8.48
C VAL A 124 0.01 -18.99 -8.95
N GLN A 125 1.14 -18.58 -8.36
CA GLN A 125 1.92 -17.44 -8.81
C GLN A 125 3.12 -17.93 -9.60
N ILE A 126 3.29 -17.40 -10.79
CA ILE A 126 4.46 -17.61 -11.64
C ILE A 126 5.49 -16.53 -11.30
N ASP A 127 6.75 -16.93 -11.14
CA ASP A 127 7.87 -16.08 -10.72
C ASP A 127 7.54 -15.18 -9.51
N PRO A 128 7.12 -15.78 -8.38
CA PRO A 128 6.77 -15.02 -7.19
C PRO A 128 7.97 -14.23 -6.68
N VAL A 129 7.77 -12.94 -6.40
CA VAL A 129 8.75 -12.14 -5.68
C VAL A 129 8.72 -12.56 -4.22
N MET A 130 9.65 -13.45 -3.85
CA MET A 130 9.88 -13.88 -2.48
C MET A 130 10.52 -12.71 -1.71
N ARG A 131 9.71 -11.78 -1.20
CA ARG A 131 10.18 -10.82 -0.19
C ARG A 131 10.38 -11.59 1.12
N GLY A 132 11.62 -12.00 1.37
CA GLY A 132 12.01 -12.53 2.67
C GLY A 132 11.75 -11.50 3.77
N PRO A 133 11.60 -11.92 5.05
CA PRO A 133 11.60 -10.98 6.17
C PRO A 133 12.88 -10.16 6.06
N THR A 134 12.77 -8.83 5.93
CA THR A 134 13.95 -7.97 5.96
C THR A 134 14.68 -8.26 7.28
N PRO A 135 15.98 -8.61 7.26
CA PRO A 135 16.74 -8.84 8.47
C PRO A 135 16.57 -7.63 9.39
N MET A 136 16.10 -7.86 10.62
CA MET A 136 16.09 -6.81 11.63
C MET A 136 17.56 -6.53 11.98
N PRO A 137 18.05 -5.28 11.85
CA PRO A 137 19.35 -4.90 12.38
C PRO A 137 19.37 -4.95 13.92
#